data_AF-I4D6Q4-F1
#
_entry.id   AF-I4D6Q4-F1
#
_cell.length_a   1.000
_cell.length_b   1.000
_cell.length_c   1.000
_cell.angle_alpha   90.00
_cell.angle_beta   90.00
_cell.angle_gamma   90.00
#
_symmetry.space_group_name_H-M   'P 1'
#
loop_
_entity.id
_entity.type
_entity.pdbx_description
1 polymer ?
#
loop_
_entity_poly.entity_id
_entity_poly.type
_entity_poly.pdbx_seq_one_letter_code
_entity_poly.pdbx_strand_id
1 'polypeptide(L)'
;MNSLKNVAYTEEYKKYRDTFNFVFDNKYKEQVIEQPLSDGKHSARITFYKDETCSISKYRVLASKTEILNSQSQIVAKFENVNQSIFFYAFEHSNGKTYLLFKIDLYGYSIMNLSNYEVYHFVPDVSFLGQEETFIWTGAFYFNKNNILVVDGCYWACPYATLFINLTNPEQLPYKVIYSSYEMENELNIDNDIIPLRWNEDGSIVLQCSIKDDDELIERAFDVESLLAKL
;
A
#
# COMPACT_ATOMS: atom_id res chain seq x y z
N MET A 1 -17.08 -14.55 0.30
CA MET A 1 -16.90 -13.17 0.80
C MET A 1 -17.69 -12.23 -0.11
N ASN A 2 -18.47 -11.30 0.47
CA ASN A 2 -19.12 -10.25 -0.31
C ASN A 2 -18.05 -9.39 -1.01
N SER A 3 -18.29 -9.03 -2.27
CA SER A 3 -17.45 -8.08 -3.00
C SER A 3 -17.48 -6.74 -2.26
N LEU A 4 -16.34 -6.31 -1.70
CA LEU A 4 -16.17 -4.96 -1.16
C LEU A 4 -16.51 -3.94 -2.26
N LYS A 5 -17.31 -2.92 -1.94
CA LYS A 5 -17.62 -1.86 -2.92
C LYS A 5 -16.56 -0.77 -2.83
N ASN A 6 -16.26 -0.15 -3.97
CA ASN A 6 -15.30 0.94 -4.03
C ASN A 6 -16.01 2.29 -3.86
N VAL A 7 -15.72 3.02 -2.78
CA VAL A 7 -16.30 4.35 -2.52
C VAL A 7 -15.45 5.51 -3.01
N ALA A 8 -14.23 5.26 -3.50
CA ALA A 8 -13.27 6.31 -3.85
C ALA A 8 -13.81 7.38 -4.81
N TYR A 9 -14.80 7.02 -5.63
CA TYR A 9 -15.40 7.89 -6.65
C TYR A 9 -16.77 8.46 -6.25
N THR A 10 -17.30 8.11 -5.07
CA THR A 10 -18.59 8.60 -4.59
C THR A 10 -18.49 10.06 -4.14
N GLU A 11 -19.59 10.81 -4.28
CA GLU A 11 -19.66 12.20 -3.80
C GLU A 11 -19.54 12.30 -2.28
N GLU A 12 -19.96 11.28 -1.55
CA GLU A 12 -19.85 11.24 -0.09
C GLU A 12 -18.39 11.13 0.35
N TYR A 13 -17.62 10.22 -0.28
CA TYR A 13 -16.19 10.11 0.00
C TYR A 13 -15.43 11.39 -0.36
N LYS A 14 -15.73 12.01 -1.50
CA LYS A 14 -15.10 13.30 -1.89
C LYS A 14 -15.39 14.41 -0.88
N LYS A 15 -16.63 14.55 -0.43
CA LYS A 15 -17.00 15.53 0.63
C LYS A 15 -16.28 15.26 1.93
N TYR A 16 -16.18 13.98 2.34
CA TYR A 16 -15.39 13.59 3.50
C TYR A 16 -13.92 14.01 3.35
N ARG A 17 -13.31 13.74 2.19
CA ARG A 17 -11.95 14.17 1.86
C ARG A 17 -11.76 15.67 1.94
N ASP A 18 -12.72 16.44 1.45
CA ASP A 18 -12.65 17.91 1.49
C ASP A 18 -12.59 18.48 2.91
N THR A 19 -13.09 17.76 3.91
CA THR A 19 -12.98 18.19 5.32
C THR A 19 -11.54 18.29 5.82
N PHE A 20 -10.58 17.65 5.14
CA PHE A 20 -9.16 17.69 5.47
C PHE A 20 -8.38 18.74 4.68
N ASN A 21 -8.98 19.42 3.69
CA ASN A 21 -8.26 20.35 2.80
C ASN A 21 -7.55 21.49 3.56
N PHE A 22 -8.03 21.84 4.76
CA PHE A 22 -7.41 22.85 5.61
C PHE A 22 -5.94 22.53 5.96
N VAL A 23 -5.58 21.25 6.06
CA VAL A 23 -4.24 20.83 6.50
C VAL A 23 -3.17 21.16 5.46
N PHE A 24 -3.54 21.36 4.19
CA PHE A 24 -2.60 21.67 3.12
C PHE A 24 -2.22 23.17 3.04
N ASP A 25 -2.68 23.98 4.00
CA ASP A 25 -2.23 25.37 4.16
C ASP A 25 -0.74 25.42 4.57
N ASN A 26 -0.02 26.44 4.09
CA ASN A 26 1.40 26.63 4.39
C ASN A 26 1.71 26.72 5.88
N LYS A 27 0.77 27.16 6.73
CA LYS A 27 0.97 27.23 8.18
C LYS A 27 1.13 25.85 8.85
N TYR A 28 0.66 24.78 8.20
CA TYR A 28 0.79 23.40 8.67
C TYR A 28 1.93 22.64 7.97
N LYS A 29 2.67 23.29 7.07
CA LYS A 29 3.75 22.68 6.30
C LYS A 29 4.95 22.42 7.22
N GLU A 30 5.44 21.18 7.23
CA GLU A 30 6.56 20.75 8.07
C GLU A 30 7.86 20.68 7.26
N GLN A 31 7.89 19.79 6.27
CA GLN A 31 9.11 19.49 5.52
C GLN A 31 8.80 19.11 4.07
N VAL A 32 9.82 19.18 3.23
CA VAL A 32 9.79 18.69 1.85
C VAL A 32 10.94 17.73 1.66
N ILE A 33 10.64 16.54 1.15
CA ILE A 33 11.65 15.58 0.72
C ILE A 33 11.46 15.29 -0.77
N GLU A 34 12.52 14.86 -1.43
CA GLU A 34 12.46 14.32 -2.77
C GLU A 34 13.27 13.03 -2.81
N GLN A 35 12.68 11.97 -3.37
CA GLN A 35 13.36 10.68 -3.51
C GLN A 35 13.13 10.09 -4.91
N PRO A 36 14.14 9.43 -5.51
CA PRO A 36 13.96 8.74 -6.76
C PRO A 36 12.98 7.57 -6.60
N LEU A 37 12.21 7.28 -7.65
CA LEU A 37 11.46 6.04 -7.75
C LEU A 37 12.37 4.91 -8.27
N SER A 38 12.04 3.67 -7.92
CA SER A 38 12.76 2.47 -8.31
C SER A 38 12.79 2.20 -9.83
N ASP A 39 11.99 2.92 -10.61
CA ASP A 39 11.99 2.82 -12.07
C ASP A 39 13.15 3.57 -12.76
N GLY A 40 13.90 4.37 -11.98
CA GLY A 40 15.05 5.15 -12.46
C GLY A 40 14.69 6.30 -13.41
N LYS A 41 13.40 6.59 -13.63
CA LYS A 41 12.91 7.60 -14.58
C LYS A 41 12.14 8.73 -13.92
N HIS A 42 11.61 8.47 -12.72
CA HIS A 42 10.80 9.42 -11.98
C HIS A 42 11.34 9.67 -10.57
N SER A 43 10.96 10.80 -9.98
CA SER A 43 11.13 11.07 -8.55
C SER A 43 9.80 11.49 -7.92
N ALA A 44 9.65 11.25 -6.62
CA ALA A 44 8.54 11.73 -5.82
C ALA A 44 9.02 12.88 -4.94
N ARG A 45 8.47 14.07 -5.15
CA ARG A 45 8.60 15.20 -4.21
C ARG A 45 7.41 15.22 -3.29
N ILE A 46 7.67 15.19 -2.00
CA ILE A 46 6.66 15.01 -0.97
C ILE A 46 6.75 16.17 -0.01
N THR A 47 5.66 16.93 0.08
CA THR A 47 5.49 17.95 1.12
C THR A 47 4.65 17.37 2.24
N PHE A 48 5.17 17.38 3.46
CA PHE A 48 4.47 16.92 4.65
C PHE A 48 3.78 18.07 5.35
N TYR A 49 2.60 17.78 5.88
CA TYR A 49 1.77 18.70 6.63
C TYR A 49 1.31 18.06 7.94
N LYS A 50 1.20 18.87 8.98
CA LYS A 50 0.84 18.42 10.32
C LYS A 50 0.01 19.47 11.05
N ASP A 51 -1.15 19.05 11.53
CA ASP A 51 -1.94 19.80 12.50
C ASP A 51 -1.92 19.08 13.86
N GLU A 52 -1.24 19.69 14.83
CA GLU A 52 -1.21 19.24 16.23
C GLU A 52 -2.27 19.92 17.10
N THR A 53 -2.93 20.95 16.58
CA THR A 53 -3.78 21.83 17.39
C THR A 53 -5.12 21.20 17.73
N CYS A 54 -5.53 20.16 16.98
CA CYS A 54 -6.87 19.55 17.04
C CYS A 54 -7.99 20.61 17.02
N SER A 55 -7.74 21.77 16.40
CA SER A 55 -8.65 22.92 16.44
C SER A 55 -9.77 22.82 15.41
N ILE A 56 -9.54 22.04 14.34
CA ILE A 56 -10.48 21.79 13.25
C ILE A 56 -10.90 20.31 13.23
N SER A 57 -9.94 19.40 13.37
CA SER A 57 -10.17 17.97 13.52
C SER A 57 -10.12 17.55 15.00
N LYS A 58 -10.95 16.58 15.40
CA LYS A 58 -10.88 15.97 16.75
C LYS A 58 -9.57 15.21 17.02
N TYR A 59 -8.82 14.91 15.96
CA TYR A 59 -7.57 14.16 16.01
C TYR A 59 -6.46 14.96 15.32
N ARG A 60 -5.21 14.69 15.72
CA ARG A 60 -4.04 15.18 15.00
C ARG A 60 -4.13 14.74 13.55
N VAL A 61 -3.95 15.67 12.61
CA VAL A 61 -3.98 15.36 11.19
C VAL A 61 -2.55 15.39 10.67
N LEU A 62 -2.16 14.31 10.02
CA LEU A 62 -0.89 14.16 9.35
C LEU A 62 -1.21 13.89 7.90
N ALA A 63 -0.59 14.63 7.01
CA ALA A 63 -0.91 14.58 5.59
C ALA A 63 0.33 14.81 4.74
N SER A 64 0.23 14.43 3.47
CA SER A 64 1.26 14.73 2.50
C SER A 64 0.66 15.07 1.14
N LYS A 65 1.36 15.95 0.43
CA LYS A 65 1.14 16.21 -0.99
C LYS A 65 2.33 15.69 -1.76
N THR A 66 2.07 14.76 -2.68
CA THR A 66 3.10 14.16 -3.51
C THR A 66 2.97 14.68 -4.93
N GLU A 67 4.09 15.10 -5.50
CA GLU A 67 4.27 15.45 -6.90
C GLU A 67 5.21 14.42 -7.52
N ILE A 68 4.77 13.76 -8.61
CA ILE A 68 5.64 12.88 -9.38
C ILE A 68 6.30 13.71 -10.46
N LEU A 69 7.63 13.65 -10.51
CA LEU A 69 8.46 14.35 -11.47
C LEU A 69 9.04 13.36 -12.46
N ASN A 70 9.09 13.74 -13.74
CA ASN A 70 9.83 13.00 -14.76
C ASN A 70 11.33 13.36 -14.74
N SER A 71 12.12 12.74 -15.62
CA SER A 71 13.55 12.99 -15.76
C SER A 71 13.94 14.43 -16.16
N GLN A 72 12.97 15.27 -16.53
CA GLN A 72 13.14 16.69 -16.85
C GLN A 72 12.64 17.61 -15.71
N SER A 73 12.36 17.03 -14.53
CA SER A 73 11.81 17.73 -13.36
C SER A 73 10.46 18.40 -13.61
N GLN A 74 9.70 17.93 -14.61
CA GLN A 74 8.33 18.38 -14.85
C GLN A 74 7.38 17.55 -13.99
N ILE A 75 6.38 18.20 -13.40
CA ILE A 75 5.36 17.51 -12.62
C ILE A 75 4.37 16.83 -13.57
N VAL A 76 4.29 15.50 -13.49
CA VAL A 76 3.42 14.68 -14.33
C VAL A 76 2.18 14.17 -13.59
N ALA A 77 2.22 14.11 -12.26
CA ALA A 77 1.07 13.77 -11.44
C ALA A 77 1.13 14.42 -10.05
N LYS A 78 -0.03 14.58 -9.41
CA LYS A 78 -0.16 15.04 -8.02
C LYS A 78 -1.21 14.22 -7.29
N PHE A 79 -0.94 13.90 -6.03
CA PHE A 79 -1.94 13.29 -5.15
C PHE A 79 -1.70 13.70 -3.70
N GLU A 80 -2.76 13.58 -2.90
CA GLU A 80 -2.79 13.99 -1.51
C GLU A 80 -3.17 12.79 -0.63
N ASN A 81 -2.39 12.59 0.43
CA ASN A 81 -2.65 11.59 1.44
C ASN A 81 -3.00 12.28 2.76
N VAL A 82 -4.12 11.89 3.39
CA VAL A 82 -4.53 12.43 4.71
C VAL A 82 -4.34 11.39 5.80
N ASN A 83 -3.11 10.88 5.90
CA ASN A 83 -2.63 10.05 6.99
C ASN A 83 -1.09 10.14 7.08
N GLN A 84 -0.54 9.80 8.24
CA GLN A 84 0.88 9.72 8.57
C GLN A 84 1.64 8.64 7.77
N SER A 85 0.96 7.57 7.35
CA SER A 85 1.60 6.46 6.62
C SER A 85 1.78 6.82 5.14
N ILE A 86 2.98 7.30 4.80
CA ILE A 86 3.41 7.37 3.41
C ILE A 86 3.87 5.99 2.98
N PHE A 87 3.10 5.41 2.08
CA PHE A 87 3.46 4.21 1.38
C PHE A 87 3.31 4.47 -0.12
N PHE A 88 4.41 4.29 -0.84
CA PHE A 88 4.39 4.14 -2.29
C PHE A 88 5.52 3.24 -2.76
N TYR A 89 5.27 2.52 -3.84
CA TYR A 89 6.15 1.49 -4.38
C TYR A 89 6.02 1.49 -5.91
N ALA A 90 7.12 1.74 -6.61
CA ALA A 90 7.17 1.66 -8.06
C ALA A 90 7.75 0.32 -8.51
N PHE A 91 7.21 -0.25 -9.57
CA PHE A 91 7.67 -1.53 -10.11
C PHE A 91 7.36 -1.63 -11.61
N GLU A 92 8.19 -2.41 -12.31
CA GLU A 92 7.91 -2.83 -13.68
C GLU A 92 7.06 -4.11 -13.65
N HIS A 93 5.92 -4.06 -14.32
CA HIS A 93 4.99 -5.18 -14.41
C HIS A 93 5.34 -6.07 -15.62
N SER A 94 4.88 -7.32 -15.61
CA SER A 94 5.15 -8.29 -16.69
C SER A 94 4.59 -7.88 -18.06
N ASN A 95 3.61 -6.98 -18.06
CA ASN A 95 3.04 -6.40 -19.27
C ASN A 95 3.92 -5.28 -19.88
N GLY A 96 5.11 -5.03 -19.33
CA GLY A 96 6.09 -4.04 -19.80
C GLY A 96 5.78 -2.60 -19.41
N LYS A 97 4.72 -2.34 -18.62
CA LYS A 97 4.41 -1.02 -18.07
C LYS A 97 5.01 -0.86 -16.68
N THR A 98 5.33 0.37 -16.31
CA THR A 98 5.71 0.74 -14.95
C THR A 98 4.51 1.28 -14.21
N TYR A 99 4.31 0.83 -12.97
CA TYR A 99 3.24 1.28 -12.10
C TYR A 99 3.79 1.87 -10.80
N LEU A 100 3.05 2.83 -10.25
CA LEU A 100 3.24 3.36 -8.90
C LEU A 100 2.04 2.95 -8.04
N LEU A 101 2.27 2.09 -7.07
CA LEU A 101 1.32 1.79 -6.00
C LEU A 101 1.50 2.84 -4.90
N PHE A 102 0.42 3.37 -4.35
CA PHE A 102 0.47 4.38 -3.28
C PHE A 102 -0.85 4.43 -2.50
N LYS A 103 -0.87 5.22 -1.43
CA LYS A 103 -2.09 5.49 -0.63
C LYS A 103 -2.50 6.95 -0.70
N ILE A 104 -3.80 7.17 -0.69
CA ILE A 104 -4.42 8.47 -0.46
C ILE A 104 -5.05 8.59 0.92
N ASP A 105 -5.29 7.49 1.62
CA ASP A 105 -5.97 7.43 2.92
C ASP A 105 -5.36 6.32 3.79
N LEU A 106 -5.85 6.16 5.03
CA LEU A 106 -5.43 5.05 5.89
C LEU A 106 -5.68 3.69 5.22
N TYR A 107 -6.88 3.55 4.68
CA TYR A 107 -7.42 2.33 4.11
C TYR A 107 -7.49 2.41 2.59
N GLY A 108 -7.49 1.23 1.98
CA GLY A 108 -7.44 1.12 0.53
C GLY A 108 -6.06 1.41 -0.03
N TYR A 109 -6.01 1.52 -1.35
CA TYR A 109 -4.78 1.65 -2.11
C TYR A 109 -5.09 2.28 -3.47
N SER A 110 -4.06 2.75 -4.14
CA SER A 110 -4.16 3.41 -5.44
C SER A 110 -3.02 2.96 -6.32
N ILE A 111 -3.27 2.84 -7.61
CA ILE A 111 -2.25 2.51 -8.59
C ILE A 111 -2.28 3.51 -9.73
N MET A 112 -1.11 3.95 -10.16
CA MET A 112 -0.94 4.82 -11.30
C MET A 112 -0.11 4.11 -12.35
N ASN A 113 -0.57 4.13 -13.59
CA ASN A 113 0.23 3.72 -14.73
C ASN A 113 1.16 4.88 -15.11
N LEU A 114 2.46 4.72 -14.91
CA LEU A 114 3.44 5.79 -15.14
C LEU A 114 3.72 6.07 -16.62
N SER A 115 3.13 5.29 -17.54
CA SER A 115 3.28 5.52 -18.99
C SER A 115 2.25 6.50 -19.53
N ASN A 116 1.05 6.55 -18.94
CA ASN A 116 -0.05 7.43 -19.37
C ASN A 116 -0.63 8.31 -18.24
N TYR A 117 -0.10 8.15 -17.01
CA TYR A 117 -0.51 8.86 -15.80
C TYR A 117 -1.97 8.66 -15.38
N GLU A 118 -2.62 7.60 -15.87
CA GLU A 118 -3.94 7.20 -15.38
C GLU A 118 -3.85 6.65 -13.96
N VAL A 119 -4.81 7.03 -13.13
CA VAL A 119 -4.85 6.70 -11.70
C VAL A 119 -6.14 5.97 -11.35
N TYR A 120 -5.98 4.87 -10.63
CA TYR A 120 -7.06 4.00 -10.18
C TYR A 120 -7.03 3.95 -8.65
N HIS A 121 -8.14 4.32 -8.01
CA HIS A 121 -8.27 4.35 -6.55
C HIS A 121 -9.23 3.25 -6.11
N PHE A 122 -8.86 2.55 -5.04
CA PHE A 122 -9.77 1.67 -4.33
C PHE A 122 -9.82 2.09 -2.86
N VAL A 123 -11.02 2.43 -2.40
CA VAL A 123 -11.31 2.65 -0.98
C VAL A 123 -12.49 1.75 -0.63
N PRO A 124 -12.34 0.80 0.32
CA PRO A 124 -13.40 -0.12 0.69
C PRO A 124 -14.53 0.62 1.40
N ASP A 125 -15.77 0.36 1.00
CA ASP A 125 -16.98 0.95 1.58
C ASP A 125 -17.11 0.68 3.08
N VAL A 126 -16.78 -0.53 3.52
CA VAL A 126 -16.87 -0.90 4.93
C VAL A 126 -15.94 -0.09 5.83
N SER A 127 -14.82 0.45 5.33
CA SER A 127 -13.96 1.32 6.14
C SER A 127 -14.29 2.80 6.06
N PHE A 128 -15.22 3.16 5.17
CA PHE A 128 -15.63 4.53 5.04
C PHE A 128 -16.50 4.94 6.23
N LEU A 129 -16.11 6.05 6.88
CA LEU A 129 -16.71 6.55 8.13
C LEU A 129 -16.57 5.60 9.32
N GLY A 130 -15.57 4.71 9.31
CA GLY A 130 -15.20 3.89 10.46
C GLY A 130 -16.21 2.80 10.81
N GLN A 131 -16.92 2.25 9.82
CA GLN A 131 -17.88 1.17 10.07
C GLN A 131 -17.15 -0.13 10.41
N GLU A 132 -16.06 -0.44 9.68
CA GLU A 132 -15.23 -1.63 9.88
C GLU A 132 -13.76 -1.37 9.50
N GLU A 133 -12.86 -2.12 10.12
CA GLU A 133 -11.43 -2.06 9.79
C GLU A 133 -11.13 -2.91 8.55
N THR A 134 -10.27 -2.40 7.67
CA THR A 134 -9.70 -3.18 6.56
C THR A 134 -8.19 -3.15 6.62
N PHE A 135 -7.56 -4.06 5.89
CA PHE A 135 -6.11 -4.21 5.92
C PHE A 135 -5.39 -2.93 5.48
N ILE A 136 -4.49 -2.44 6.33
CA ILE A 136 -3.68 -1.23 6.12
C ILE A 136 -2.37 -1.65 5.49
N TRP A 137 -2.14 -1.23 4.24
CA TRP A 137 -0.92 -1.57 3.51
C TRP A 137 0.23 -0.68 4.01
N THR A 138 1.38 -1.28 4.31
CA THR A 138 2.59 -0.60 4.82
C THR A 138 3.81 -0.84 3.94
N GLY A 139 3.85 -1.95 3.20
CA GLY A 139 4.91 -2.25 2.24
C GLY A 139 4.42 -3.17 1.13
N ALA A 140 5.24 -3.33 0.09
CA ALA A 140 4.91 -4.13 -1.07
C ALA A 140 6.13 -4.63 -1.84
N PHE A 141 6.00 -5.84 -2.38
CA PHE A 141 7.03 -6.56 -3.10
C PHE A 141 6.41 -7.29 -4.29
N TYR A 142 6.65 -6.78 -5.49
CA TYR A 142 6.12 -7.37 -6.71
C TYR A 142 7.14 -8.30 -7.39
N PHE A 143 6.64 -9.40 -7.97
CA PHE A 143 7.45 -10.28 -8.82
C PHE A 143 6.85 -10.46 -10.21
N ASN A 144 7.65 -10.16 -11.22
CA ASN A 144 7.20 -10.09 -12.61
C ASN A 144 6.99 -11.46 -13.27
N LYS A 145 7.62 -12.54 -12.80
CA LYS A 145 7.47 -13.86 -13.45
C LYS A 145 6.13 -14.53 -13.16
N ASN A 146 5.48 -14.20 -12.03
CA ASN A 146 4.22 -14.80 -11.61
C ASN A 146 3.08 -13.78 -11.39
N ASN A 147 3.34 -12.48 -11.57
CA ASN A 147 2.38 -11.39 -11.34
C ASN A 147 1.81 -11.33 -9.92
N ILE A 148 2.59 -11.76 -8.93
CA ILE A 148 2.17 -11.74 -7.54
C ILE A 148 2.75 -10.50 -6.86
N LEU A 149 1.85 -9.78 -6.19
CA LEU A 149 2.20 -8.71 -5.27
C LEU A 149 2.08 -9.25 -3.85
N VAL A 150 3.18 -9.20 -3.09
CA VAL A 150 3.17 -9.47 -1.66
C VAL A 150 3.10 -8.14 -0.92
N VAL A 151 2.15 -8.02 0.00
CA VAL A 151 1.89 -6.78 0.77
C VAL A 151 1.98 -7.11 2.24
N ASP A 152 2.83 -6.40 2.96
CA ASP A 152 2.83 -6.36 4.43
C ASP A 152 1.93 -5.23 4.94
N GLY A 153 1.38 -5.46 6.14
CA GLY A 153 0.43 -4.55 6.75
C GLY A 153 -0.19 -5.10 8.01
N CYS A 154 -1.23 -4.41 8.46
CA CYS A 154 -1.94 -4.75 9.69
C CYS A 154 -3.38 -4.28 9.68
N TYR A 155 -4.14 -4.71 10.68
CA TYR A 155 -5.38 -4.07 11.11
C TYR A 155 -5.03 -3.26 12.37
N TRP A 156 -5.04 -1.93 12.30
CA TRP A 156 -4.69 -1.00 13.40
C TRP A 156 -3.57 -1.45 14.36
N ALA A 157 -2.38 -1.72 13.80
CA ALA A 157 -1.19 -2.14 14.54
C ALA A 157 -1.28 -3.51 15.24
N CYS A 158 -2.39 -4.26 15.11
CA CYS A 158 -2.50 -5.69 15.41
C CYS A 158 -3.92 -6.23 15.05
N PRO A 159 -4.06 -7.36 14.33
CA PRO A 159 -2.99 -8.26 13.91
C PRO A 159 -2.25 -7.80 12.65
N TYR A 160 -1.00 -8.25 12.50
CA TYR A 160 -0.19 -8.09 11.30
C TYR A 160 -0.46 -9.25 10.33
N ALA A 161 -0.26 -9.01 9.04
CA ALA A 161 -0.30 -10.08 8.04
C ALA A 161 0.60 -9.77 6.86
N THR A 162 0.93 -10.82 6.12
CA THR A 162 1.42 -10.74 4.75
C THR A 162 0.35 -11.28 3.81
N LEU A 163 -0.09 -10.46 2.85
CA LEU A 163 -1.09 -10.82 1.85
C LEU A 163 -0.42 -11.06 0.49
N PHE A 164 -0.84 -12.12 -0.18
CA PHE A 164 -0.46 -12.43 -1.56
C PHE A 164 -1.62 -12.05 -2.46
N ILE A 165 -1.35 -11.24 -3.47
CA ILE A 165 -2.35 -10.62 -4.32
C ILE A 165 -2.06 -10.95 -5.78
N ASN A 166 -3.10 -11.35 -6.51
CA ASN A 166 -3.01 -11.50 -7.96
C ASN A 166 -3.03 -10.11 -8.61
N LEU A 167 -1.91 -9.74 -9.23
CA LEU A 167 -1.73 -8.46 -9.91
C LEU A 167 -1.68 -8.58 -11.44
N THR A 168 -2.19 -9.67 -12.03
CA THR A 168 -2.16 -9.88 -13.49
C THR A 168 -2.75 -8.71 -14.27
N ASN A 169 -3.78 -8.04 -13.73
CA ASN A 169 -4.39 -6.84 -14.29
C ASN A 169 -4.30 -5.68 -13.29
N PRO A 170 -3.20 -4.89 -13.27
CA PRO A 170 -3.01 -3.84 -12.27
C PRO A 170 -4.08 -2.75 -12.32
N GLU A 171 -4.69 -2.50 -13.48
CA GLU A 171 -5.69 -1.43 -13.65
C GLU A 171 -7.11 -1.88 -13.22
N GLN A 172 -7.30 -3.15 -12.84
CA GLN A 172 -8.59 -3.72 -12.46
C GLN A 172 -8.71 -3.89 -10.93
N LEU A 173 -9.40 -2.94 -10.30
CA LEU A 173 -9.66 -2.91 -8.86
C LEU A 173 -11.05 -3.47 -8.49
N PRO A 174 -11.26 -4.04 -7.28
CA PRO A 174 -10.24 -4.36 -6.28
C PRO A 174 -9.43 -5.59 -6.67
N TYR A 175 -8.19 -5.67 -6.16
CA TYR A 175 -7.37 -6.84 -6.34
C TYR A 175 -7.86 -8.02 -5.50
N LYS A 176 -7.68 -9.22 -6.05
CA LYS A 176 -7.98 -10.48 -5.37
C LYS A 176 -6.80 -10.88 -4.49
N VAL A 177 -7.03 -10.92 -3.18
CA VAL A 177 -6.16 -11.64 -2.25
C VAL A 177 -6.29 -13.12 -2.55
N ILE A 178 -5.17 -13.77 -2.85
CA ILE A 178 -5.10 -15.19 -3.18
C ILE A 178 -4.58 -16.04 -2.03
N TYR A 179 -3.77 -15.49 -1.13
CA TYR A 179 -3.28 -16.20 0.06
C TYR A 179 -2.96 -15.19 1.17
N SER A 180 -2.98 -15.62 2.42
CA SER A 180 -2.58 -14.80 3.57
C SER A 180 -1.66 -15.60 4.50
N SER A 181 -0.77 -14.91 5.20
CA SER A 181 0.13 -15.55 6.17
C SER A 181 -0.59 -16.28 7.31
N TYR A 182 -1.85 -15.97 7.58
CA TYR A 182 -2.65 -16.71 8.57
C TYR A 182 -2.85 -18.18 8.19
N GLU A 183 -2.84 -18.50 6.89
CA GLU A 183 -2.91 -19.88 6.40
C GLU A 183 -1.64 -20.70 6.73
N MET A 184 -0.59 -20.05 7.26
CA MET A 184 0.67 -20.66 7.69
C MET A 184 0.70 -20.99 9.20
N GLU A 185 -0.39 -20.82 9.94
CA GLU A 185 -0.47 -21.00 11.41
C GLU A 185 -0.06 -22.38 11.96
N ASN A 186 -0.03 -23.40 11.09
CA ASN A 186 0.41 -24.74 11.44
C ASN A 186 1.93 -24.92 11.33
N GLU A 187 2.61 -24.02 10.61
CA GLU A 187 4.05 -24.08 10.35
C GLU A 187 4.82 -22.95 11.04
N LEU A 188 4.19 -21.78 11.20
CA LEU A 188 4.80 -20.56 11.70
C LEU A 188 4.06 -20.04 12.93
N ASN A 189 4.78 -19.29 13.77
CA ASN A 189 4.18 -18.50 14.83
C ASN A 189 3.62 -17.20 14.23
N ILE A 190 2.31 -17.18 13.99
CA ILE A 190 1.59 -16.04 13.40
C ILE A 190 1.34 -14.91 14.40
N ASP A 191 1.62 -15.12 15.69
CA ASP A 191 1.60 -14.04 16.69
C ASP A 191 2.83 -13.14 16.56
N ASN A 192 3.91 -13.66 15.95
CA ASN A 192 5.06 -12.88 15.53
C ASN A 192 4.87 -12.34 14.10
N ASP A 193 5.45 -11.18 13.83
CA ASP A 193 5.36 -10.56 12.51
C ASP A 193 6.01 -11.45 11.44
N ILE A 194 5.26 -11.72 10.38
CA ILE A 194 5.76 -12.35 9.17
C ILE A 194 6.02 -11.24 8.16
N ILE A 195 7.30 -10.98 7.89
CA ILE A 195 7.75 -9.82 7.11
C ILE A 195 8.35 -10.28 5.78
N PRO A 196 7.82 -9.85 4.63
CA PRO A 196 8.42 -10.14 3.33
C PRO A 196 9.71 -9.34 3.16
N LEU A 197 10.79 -10.01 2.77
CA LEU A 197 12.10 -9.39 2.60
C LEU A 197 12.47 -9.20 1.13
N ARG A 198 12.34 -10.26 0.33
CA ARG A 198 12.78 -10.28 -1.08
C ARG A 198 12.20 -11.47 -1.84
N TRP A 199 12.11 -11.31 -3.15
CA TRP A 199 11.92 -12.41 -4.09
C TRP A 199 13.27 -12.99 -4.51
N ASN A 200 13.35 -14.31 -4.59
CA ASN A 200 14.45 -15.01 -5.25
C ASN A 200 14.18 -15.10 -6.76
N GLU A 201 15.23 -15.33 -7.55
CA GLU A 201 15.11 -15.45 -9.00
C GLU A 201 14.21 -16.61 -9.45
N ASP A 202 14.09 -17.66 -8.63
CA ASP A 202 13.25 -18.83 -8.87
C ASP A 202 11.76 -18.57 -8.60
N GLY A 203 11.40 -17.40 -8.06
CA GLY A 203 10.02 -17.06 -7.72
C GLY A 203 9.56 -17.52 -6.34
N SER A 204 10.47 -18.00 -5.48
CA SER A 204 10.21 -18.11 -4.06
C SER A 204 10.31 -16.75 -3.36
N ILE A 205 9.47 -16.53 -2.34
CA ILE A 205 9.54 -15.33 -1.48
C ILE A 205 10.30 -15.69 -0.20
N VAL A 206 11.26 -14.85 0.18
CA VAL A 206 11.92 -14.94 1.49
C VAL A 206 11.16 -14.09 2.49
N LEU A 207 10.72 -14.72 3.57
CA LEU A 207 10.05 -14.08 4.69
C LEU A 207 10.96 -14.16 5.93
N GLN A 208 10.98 -13.09 6.72
CA GLN A 208 11.39 -13.16 8.12
C GLN A 208 10.17 -13.60 8.94
N CYS A 209 10.31 -14.66 9.73
CA CYS A 209 9.24 -15.26 10.52
C CYS A 209 9.86 -16.10 11.66
N SER A 210 9.06 -16.58 12.61
CA SER A 210 9.48 -17.64 13.53
C SER A 210 8.65 -18.92 13.35
N ILE A 211 9.24 -20.06 13.71
CA ILE A 211 8.58 -21.37 13.62
C ILE A 211 7.52 -21.47 14.71
N LYS A 212 6.46 -22.25 14.48
CA LYS A 212 5.46 -22.51 15.52
C LYS A 212 6.10 -23.01 16.82
N ASP A 213 5.64 -22.47 17.94
CA ASP A 213 6.15 -22.74 19.30
C ASP A 213 7.61 -22.29 19.54
N ASP A 214 8.17 -21.46 18.64
CA ASP A 214 9.49 -20.83 18.75
C ASP A 214 9.40 -19.33 18.39
N ASP A 215 10.14 -18.51 19.12
CA ASP A 215 10.20 -17.06 18.93
C ASP A 215 11.48 -16.62 18.18
N GLU A 216 12.38 -17.55 17.85
CA GLU A 216 13.57 -17.23 17.06
C GLU A 216 13.17 -16.79 15.63
N LEU A 217 13.54 -15.55 15.28
CA LEU A 217 13.35 -15.03 13.93
C LEU A 217 14.35 -15.65 12.96
N ILE A 218 13.82 -16.27 11.91
CA ILE A 218 14.57 -16.87 10.82
C ILE A 218 14.17 -16.24 9.49
N GLU A 219 15.08 -16.29 8.51
CA GLU A 219 14.74 -16.08 7.10
C GLU A 219 14.44 -17.41 6.45
N ARG A 220 13.24 -17.55 5.88
CA ARG A 220 12.83 -18.78 5.19
C ARG A 220 12.25 -18.46 3.82
N ALA A 221 12.71 -19.19 2.82
CA ALA A 221 12.17 -19.14 1.47
C ALA A 221 10.93 -20.03 1.37
N PHE A 222 9.87 -19.50 0.76
CA PHE A 222 8.64 -20.21 0.48
C PHE A 222 8.37 -20.21 -1.02
N ASP A 223 8.16 -21.41 -1.58
CA ASP A 223 7.67 -21.55 -2.94
C ASP A 223 6.20 -21.13 -3.00
N VAL A 224 5.91 -20.09 -3.78
CA VAL A 224 4.59 -19.49 -3.81
C VAL A 224 3.58 -20.38 -4.54
N GLU A 225 4.00 -21.15 -5.54
CA GLU A 225 3.10 -22.10 -6.20
C GLU A 225 2.62 -23.17 -5.21
N SER A 226 3.52 -23.72 -4.40
CA SER A 226 3.19 -24.65 -3.32
C SER A 226 2.28 -24.05 -2.25
N LEU A 227 2.44 -22.76 -1.91
CA LEU A 227 1.53 -22.08 -0.98
C LEU A 227 0.11 -21.98 -1.56
N LEU A 228 0.00 -21.59 -2.83
CA LEU A 228 -1.28 -21.43 -3.50
C LEU A 228 -2.00 -22.77 -3.74
N ALA A 229 -1.26 -23.87 -3.86
CA ALA A 229 -1.82 -25.21 -4.02
C ALA A 229 -2.45 -25.80 -2.74
N LYS A 230 -2.25 -25.17 -1.57
CA LYS A 230 -2.81 -25.61 -0.28
C LYS A 230 -4.24 -25.08 -0.01
N LEU A 231 -4.76 -24.21 -0.86
CA LEU A 231 -6.11 -23.63 -0.80
C LEU A 231 -7.16 -24.53 -1.47
#